data_AF-A0A562N825-F1
#
_entry.id   AF-A0A562N825-F1
#
_cell.length_a   1.000
_cell.length_b   1.000
_cell.length_c   1.000
_cell.angle_alpha   90.00
_cell.angle_beta   90.00
_cell.angle_gamma   90.00
#
_symmetry.space_group_name_H-M   'P 1'
#
loop_
_entity.id
_entity.type
_entity.pdbx_description
1 polymer ?
#
loop_
_entity_poly.entity_id
_entity_poly.type
_entity_poly.pdbx_seq_one_letter_code
_entity_poly.pdbx_strand_id
1 'polypeptide(L)'
;MANTAEDNFRIEVWDREEKALVETICRSPDSFISQAAWQTAIRRRPGMLLIHYNSRHVMEKITTPGEPTVPPQTIVEGSIHAGLDVSLGDLREWHTLRAWCRNCSHHAEVKAPALIRRYGKDALFSTVERALLCTSCDRGGPVRLEIHKLPRN
;
A
#
# COMPACT_ATOMS: atom_id res chain seq x y z
N MET A 1 -35.55 -20.79 7.64
CA MET A 1 -34.43 -21.56 7.06
C MET A 1 -34.00 -20.80 5.81
N ALA A 2 -32.88 -20.08 5.87
CA ALA A 2 -32.47 -19.16 4.81
C ALA A 2 -31.85 -19.93 3.65
N ASN A 3 -32.54 -19.92 2.51
CA ASN A 3 -32.07 -20.44 1.23
C ASN A 3 -31.88 -19.22 0.32
N THR A 4 -30.65 -18.70 0.24
CA THR A 4 -30.18 -18.01 -0.97
C THR A 4 -28.66 -17.99 -0.97
N ALA A 5 -28.09 -18.73 -1.91
CA ALA A 5 -26.66 -18.71 -2.25
C ALA A 5 -26.27 -17.40 -2.98
N GLU A 6 -26.82 -16.26 -2.55
CA GLU A 6 -26.70 -14.97 -3.24
C GLU A 6 -25.46 -14.18 -2.84
N ASP A 7 -24.92 -14.41 -1.65
CA ASP A 7 -23.67 -13.80 -1.21
C ASP A 7 -22.61 -14.89 -1.02
N ASN A 8 -21.78 -15.07 -2.06
CA ASN A 8 -20.60 -15.93 -2.00
C ASN A 8 -19.45 -15.17 -2.61
N PHE A 9 -18.96 -14.20 -1.86
CA PHE A 9 -17.87 -13.35 -2.27
C PHE A 9 -16.61 -14.18 -2.42
N ARG A 10 -15.91 -14.00 -3.53
CA ARG A 10 -14.65 -14.70 -3.81
C ARG A 10 -13.64 -13.74 -4.39
N ILE A 11 -12.41 -13.82 -3.89
CA ILE A 11 -11.29 -13.09 -4.49
C ILE A 11 -10.33 -14.08 -5.11
N GLU A 12 -10.12 -13.91 -6.40
CA GLU A 12 -9.19 -14.70 -7.19
C GLU A 12 -7.97 -13.87 -7.57
N VAL A 13 -6.82 -14.55 -7.55
CA VAL A 13 -5.54 -14.03 -8.02
C VAL A 13 -5.20 -14.78 -9.29
N TRP A 14 -5.03 -14.04 -10.36
CA TRP A 14 -4.66 -14.53 -11.67
C TRP A 14 -3.27 -14.01 -12.04
N ASP A 15 -2.62 -14.70 -12.97
CA ASP A 15 -1.48 -14.13 -13.67
C ASP A 15 -1.91 -12.84 -14.39
N ARG A 16 -0.93 -12.02 -14.78
CA ARG A 16 -1.20 -10.70 -15.35
C ARG A 16 -2.00 -10.77 -16.67
N GLU A 17 -1.91 -11.90 -17.39
CA GLU A 17 -2.55 -12.12 -18.68
C GLU A 17 -3.91 -12.82 -18.56
N GLU A 18 -4.39 -13.11 -17.34
CA GLU A 18 -5.62 -13.85 -17.07
C GLU A 18 -5.67 -15.24 -17.74
N LYS A 19 -4.51 -15.87 -17.92
CA LYS A 19 -4.41 -17.22 -18.49
C LYS A 19 -4.50 -18.30 -17.42
N ALA A 20 -3.95 -18.03 -16.25
CA ALA A 20 -3.89 -18.99 -15.16
C ALA A 20 -4.40 -18.38 -13.85
N LEU A 21 -5.33 -19.10 -13.21
CA LEU A 21 -5.69 -18.86 -11.82
C LEU A 21 -4.52 -19.30 -10.94
N VAL A 22 -3.91 -18.35 -10.23
CA VAL A 22 -2.81 -18.61 -9.30
C VAL A 22 -3.34 -19.14 -7.98
N GLU A 23 -4.34 -18.45 -7.41
CA GLU A 23 -4.96 -18.87 -6.15
C GLU A 23 -6.32 -18.20 -5.92
N THR A 24 -7.11 -18.77 -5.01
CA THR A 24 -8.30 -18.12 -4.44
C THR A 24 -8.00 -17.77 -2.98
N ILE A 25 -7.93 -16.47 -2.66
CA ILE A 25 -7.44 -15.99 -1.35
C ILE A 25 -8.56 -15.73 -0.33
N CYS A 26 -9.80 -15.60 -0.80
CA CYS A 26 -10.94 -15.38 0.08
C CYS A 26 -12.18 -16.03 -0.51
N ARG A 27 -12.96 -16.70 0.34
CA ARG A 27 -14.36 -17.07 0.12
C ARG A 27 -15.14 -16.69 1.37
N SER A 28 -16.13 -15.84 1.23
CA SER A 28 -16.90 -15.31 2.36
C SER A 28 -18.35 -15.07 1.93
N PRO A 29 -19.34 -15.43 2.76
CA PRO A 29 -20.70 -14.94 2.56
C PRO A 29 -20.90 -13.51 3.07
N ASP A 30 -19.93 -12.98 3.83
CA ASP A 30 -19.97 -11.63 4.40
C ASP A 30 -19.20 -10.65 3.50
N SER A 31 -19.88 -9.54 3.14
CA SER A 31 -19.37 -8.49 2.25
C SER A 31 -18.32 -7.58 2.90
N PHE A 32 -18.36 -7.37 4.21
CA PHE A 32 -17.36 -6.58 4.92
C PHE A 32 -16.04 -7.33 5.00
N ILE A 33 -16.09 -8.63 5.29
CA ILE A 33 -14.92 -9.49 5.31
C ILE A 33 -14.29 -9.57 3.92
N SER A 34 -15.10 -9.75 2.86
CA SER A 34 -14.60 -9.80 1.50
C SER A 34 -13.96 -8.48 1.08
N GLN A 35 -14.57 -7.34 1.41
CA GLN A 35 -14.01 -6.03 1.09
C GLN A 35 -12.68 -5.76 1.82
N ALA A 36 -12.56 -6.16 3.09
CA ALA A 36 -11.31 -6.03 3.84
C ALA A 36 -10.20 -6.93 3.26
N ALA A 37 -10.55 -8.14 2.85
CA ALA A 37 -9.63 -9.05 2.16
C ALA A 37 -9.19 -8.47 0.81
N TRP A 38 -10.10 -7.86 0.05
CA TRP A 38 -9.82 -7.21 -1.24
C TRP A 38 -8.78 -6.09 -1.11
N GLN A 39 -8.96 -5.18 -0.15
CA GLN A 39 -7.99 -4.12 0.12
C GLN A 39 -6.60 -4.68 0.47
N THR A 40 -6.58 -5.80 1.21
CA THR A 40 -5.32 -6.46 1.58
C THR A 40 -4.67 -7.18 0.41
N ALA A 41 -5.47 -7.79 -0.46
CA ALA A 41 -5.02 -8.49 -1.65
C ALA A 41 -4.27 -7.57 -2.61
N ILE A 42 -4.82 -6.38 -2.87
CA ILE A 42 -4.24 -5.36 -3.76
C ILE A 42 -2.79 -5.04 -3.36
N ARG A 43 -2.48 -5.04 -2.05
CA ARG A 43 -1.15 -4.72 -1.52
C ARG A 43 -0.19 -5.91 -1.54
N ARG A 44 -0.70 -7.12 -1.32
CA ARG A 44 0.12 -8.32 -1.10
C ARG A 44 0.44 -9.10 -2.37
N ARG A 45 -0.13 -8.71 -3.52
CA ARG A 45 0.03 -9.41 -4.80
C ARG A 45 0.41 -8.45 -5.93
N PRO A 46 1.51 -7.70 -5.81
CA PRO A 46 1.90 -6.72 -6.82
C PRO A 46 2.10 -7.39 -8.19
N GLY A 47 1.62 -6.76 -9.25
CA GLY A 47 1.77 -7.21 -10.64
C GLY A 47 0.84 -8.35 -11.06
N MET A 48 -0.02 -8.81 -10.16
CA MET A 48 -1.03 -9.82 -10.43
C MET A 48 -2.38 -9.19 -10.76
N LEU A 49 -3.19 -9.93 -11.51
CA LEU A 49 -4.58 -9.59 -11.76
C LEU A 49 -5.43 -10.10 -10.61
N LEU A 50 -6.21 -9.23 -9.99
CA LEU A 50 -7.16 -9.58 -8.95
C LEU A 50 -8.58 -9.42 -9.47
N ILE A 51 -9.44 -10.37 -9.15
CA ILE A 51 -10.87 -10.32 -9.49
C ILE A 51 -11.69 -10.60 -8.22
N HIS A 52 -12.57 -9.67 -7.87
CA HIS A 52 -13.53 -9.78 -6.79
C HIS A 52 -14.90 -10.15 -7.37
N TYR A 53 -15.42 -11.30 -6.95
CA TYR A 53 -16.72 -11.80 -7.35
C TYR A 53 -17.73 -11.66 -6.21
N ASN A 54 -19.00 -11.41 -6.55
CA ASN A 54 -20.14 -11.87 -5.76
C ASN A 54 -20.86 -12.97 -6.56
N SER A 55 -20.74 -14.22 -6.12
CA SER A 55 -21.24 -15.37 -6.85
C SER A 55 -20.63 -15.43 -8.27
N ARG A 56 -21.43 -15.21 -9.33
CA ARG A 56 -20.96 -15.14 -10.73
C ARG A 56 -20.66 -13.73 -11.21
N HIS A 57 -21.07 -12.71 -10.47
CA HIS A 57 -20.91 -11.32 -10.85
C HIS A 57 -19.51 -10.82 -10.49
N VAL A 58 -18.80 -10.20 -11.44
CA VAL A 58 -17.53 -9.51 -11.17
C VAL A 58 -17.85 -8.13 -10.59
N MET A 59 -17.53 -7.95 -9.31
CA MET A 59 -17.67 -6.65 -8.63
C MET A 59 -16.54 -5.71 -9.02
N GLU A 60 -15.31 -6.19 -8.97
CA GLU A 60 -14.13 -5.37 -9.24
C GLU A 60 -13.02 -6.23 -9.85
N LYS A 61 -12.28 -5.67 -10.80
CA LYS A 61 -11.16 -6.32 -11.47
C LYS A 61 -10.04 -5.31 -11.63
N ILE A 62 -8.87 -5.62 -11.09
CA ILE A 62 -7.73 -4.71 -11.08
C ILE A 62 -6.44 -5.47 -11.33
N THR A 63 -5.63 -4.97 -12.25
CA THR A 63 -4.21 -5.32 -12.27
C THR A 63 -3.55 -4.52 -11.17
N THR A 64 -3.11 -5.20 -10.12
CA THR A 64 -2.37 -4.53 -9.05
C THR A 64 -1.14 -3.85 -9.63
N PRO A 65 -0.76 -2.67 -9.12
CA PRO A 65 0.51 -2.06 -9.49
C PRO A 65 1.62 -3.11 -9.30
N GLY A 66 2.33 -3.40 -10.38
CA GLY A 66 3.55 -4.21 -10.32
C GLY A 66 4.51 -3.68 -9.28
N GLU A 67 5.53 -4.47 -8.96
CA GLU A 67 6.75 -3.90 -8.42
C GLU A 67 7.11 -2.68 -9.30
N PRO A 68 7.24 -1.47 -8.73
CA PRO A 68 7.45 -0.28 -9.53
C PRO A 68 8.69 -0.50 -10.40
N THR A 69 8.51 -0.54 -11.72
CA THR A 69 9.63 -0.40 -12.67
C THR A 69 10.26 0.98 -12.58
N VAL A 70 9.61 1.91 -11.87
CA VAL A 70 10.17 3.21 -11.54
C VAL A 70 11.20 3.01 -10.43
N PRO A 71 12.46 3.41 -10.64
CA PRO A 71 13.48 3.34 -9.60
C PRO A 71 13.00 4.11 -8.36
N PRO A 72 13.39 3.68 -7.15
CA PRO A 72 12.99 4.33 -5.91
C PRO A 72 13.30 5.84 -5.96
N GLN A 73 12.43 6.65 -5.38
CA GLN A 73 12.57 8.10 -5.38
C GLN A 73 12.44 8.59 -3.94
N THR A 74 13.43 9.37 -3.49
CA THR A 74 13.35 10.04 -2.19
C THR A 74 13.14 11.53 -2.40
N ILE A 75 12.23 12.14 -1.62
CA ILE A 75 12.00 13.57 -1.64
C ILE A 75 12.81 14.19 -0.49
N VAL A 76 13.75 15.09 -0.81
CA VAL A 76 14.57 15.83 0.16
C VAL A 76 14.31 17.32 -0.04
N GLU A 77 13.77 18.00 0.98
CA GLU A 77 13.44 19.43 0.93
C GLU A 77 12.61 19.81 -0.32
N GLY A 78 11.66 18.93 -0.72
CA GLY A 78 10.82 19.11 -1.90
C GLY A 78 11.49 18.76 -3.24
N SER A 79 12.78 18.42 -3.25
CA SER A 79 13.49 17.94 -4.45
C SER A 79 13.36 16.43 -4.60
N ILE A 80 13.00 15.97 -5.81
CA ILE A 80 12.84 14.54 -6.12
C ILE A 80 14.20 13.97 -6.56
N HIS A 81 14.75 13.06 -5.76
CA HIS A 81 15.97 12.32 -6.08
C HIS A 81 15.61 10.95 -6.64
N ALA A 82 15.56 10.84 -7.97
CA ALA A 82 15.28 9.57 -8.65
C ALA A 82 16.46 8.59 -8.53
N GLY A 83 16.15 7.32 -8.28
CA GLY A 83 17.16 6.27 -8.04
C GLY A 83 17.66 6.16 -6.61
N LEU A 84 17.27 7.07 -5.72
CA LEU A 84 17.68 7.06 -4.32
C LEU A 84 16.61 6.39 -3.46
N ASP A 85 16.95 5.25 -2.86
CA ASP A 85 16.21 4.66 -1.75
C ASP A 85 17.01 4.85 -0.47
N VAL A 86 16.45 5.60 0.48
CA VAL A 86 17.12 5.90 1.75
C VAL A 86 16.66 4.88 2.78
N SER A 87 17.57 4.37 3.61
CA SER A 87 17.19 3.56 4.76
C SER A 87 16.79 4.45 5.94
N LEU A 88 15.94 3.96 6.84
CA LEU A 88 15.62 4.70 8.06
C LEU A 88 16.86 4.96 8.94
N GLY A 89 17.90 4.13 8.82
CA GLY A 89 19.18 4.28 9.53
C GLY A 89 20.07 5.41 9.01
N ASP A 90 19.91 5.81 7.74
CA ASP A 90 20.68 6.91 7.13
C ASP A 90 20.23 8.30 7.61
N LEU A 91 19.09 8.36 8.30
CA LEU A 91 18.52 9.59 8.84
C LEU A 91 19.33 10.08 10.04
N ARG A 92 19.95 11.24 9.86
CA ARG A 92 20.56 11.99 10.97
C ARG A 92 19.50 12.63 11.86
N GLU A 93 19.86 12.90 13.10
CA GLU A 93 18.97 13.40 14.17
C GLU A 93 18.25 14.71 13.85
N TRP A 94 18.82 15.53 12.96
CA TRP A 94 18.24 16.81 12.52
C TRP A 94 17.29 16.68 11.31
N HIS A 95 17.10 15.48 10.76
CA HIS A 95 16.12 15.25 9.71
C HIS A 95 14.75 14.97 10.34
N THR A 96 13.73 15.67 9.87
CA THR A 96 12.33 15.40 10.16
C THR A 96 11.72 14.65 8.98
N LEU A 97 10.86 13.67 9.27
CA LEU A 97 10.10 12.98 8.23
C LEU A 97 8.68 13.50 8.18
N ARG A 98 8.22 13.74 6.97
CA ARG A 98 6.84 14.10 6.68
C ARG A 98 6.23 13.05 5.77
N ALA A 99 5.10 12.49 6.17
CA ALA A 99 4.26 11.66 5.33
C ALA A 99 3.30 12.54 4.54
N TRP A 100 3.26 12.37 3.23
CA TRP A 100 2.31 13.01 2.33
C TRP A 100 1.40 11.96 1.69
N CYS A 101 0.09 12.11 1.85
CA CYS A 101 -0.89 11.27 1.19
C CYS A 101 -1.16 11.76 -0.23
N ARG A 102 -0.93 10.92 -1.25
CA ARG A 102 -1.19 11.27 -2.65
C ARG A 102 -2.68 11.36 -3.02
N ASN A 103 -3.57 10.91 -2.14
CA ASN A 103 -5.01 10.90 -2.40
C ASN A 103 -5.73 12.15 -1.87
N CYS A 104 -5.51 12.49 -0.60
CA CYS A 104 -6.17 13.63 0.05
C CYS A 104 -5.24 14.83 0.29
N SER A 105 -3.98 14.76 -0.18
CA SER A 105 -2.94 15.78 0.05
C SER A 105 -2.69 16.09 1.53
N HIS A 106 -3.12 15.22 2.44
CA HIS A 106 -2.86 15.35 3.86
C HIS A 106 -1.38 15.14 4.12
N HIS A 107 -0.82 15.99 4.97
CA HIS A 107 0.55 15.86 5.42
C HIS A 107 0.59 15.65 6.93
N ALA A 108 1.36 14.68 7.38
CA ALA A 108 1.57 14.39 8.79
C ALA A 108 3.05 14.24 9.08
N GLU A 109 3.51 14.75 10.22
CA GLU A 109 4.87 14.50 10.68
C GLU A 109 4.98 13.07 11.23
N VAL A 110 6.05 12.36 10.88
CA VAL A 110 6.30 10.99 11.32
C VAL A 110 7.65 10.90 12.03
N LYS A 111 7.66 10.30 13.21
CA LYS A 111 8.89 10.15 13.99
C LYS A 111 9.70 8.97 13.46
N ALA A 112 10.89 9.23 12.90
CA ALA A 112 11.81 8.19 12.43
C ALA A 112 12.10 7.11 13.51
N PRO A 113 12.31 7.43 14.80
CA PRO A 113 12.52 6.41 15.83
C PRO A 113 11.33 5.46 16.04
N ALA A 114 10.11 5.88 15.73
CA ALA A 114 8.94 5.02 15.80
C ALA A 114 8.89 4.06 14.59
N LEU A 115 9.25 4.55 13.40
CA LEU A 115 9.37 3.72 12.20
C LEU A 115 10.51 2.71 12.32
N ILE A 116 11.68 3.11 12.83
CA ILE A 116 12.82 2.24 13.07
C ILE A 116 12.45 1.11 14.03
N ARG A 117 11.72 1.41 15.10
CA ARG A 117 11.23 0.37 16.03
C ARG A 117 10.28 -0.62 15.39
N ARG A 118 9.51 -0.19 14.38
CA ARG A 118 8.49 -1.03 13.73
C ARG A 118 9.02 -1.84 12.55
N TYR A 119 9.90 -1.25 11.74
CA TYR A 119 10.36 -1.83 10.48
C TYR A 119 11.85 -2.21 10.49
N GLY A 120 12.61 -1.77 11.48
CA GLY A 120 14.07 -1.93 11.54
C GLY A 120 14.82 -0.73 10.97
N LYS A 121 16.13 -0.65 11.24
CA LYS A 121 17.01 0.42 10.75
C LYS A 121 17.28 0.30 9.25
N ASP A 122 17.41 -0.92 8.76
CA ASP A 122 17.72 -1.21 7.36
C ASP A 122 16.48 -1.13 6.45
N ALA A 123 15.31 -0.78 7.01
CA ALA A 123 14.09 -0.61 6.24
C ALA A 123 14.22 0.59 5.30
N LEU A 124 14.03 0.32 4.01
CA LEU A 124 14.04 1.31 2.95
C LEU A 124 12.74 2.12 2.91
N PHE A 125 12.84 3.38 2.51
CA PHE A 125 11.68 4.26 2.37
C PHE A 125 10.64 3.67 1.45
N SER A 126 11.04 3.09 0.32
CA SER A 126 10.13 2.43 -0.62
C SER A 126 9.29 1.32 0.03
N THR A 127 9.83 0.63 1.03
CA THR A 127 9.15 -0.43 1.78
C THR A 127 8.21 0.16 2.83
N VAL A 128 8.68 1.19 3.54
CA VAL A 128 7.90 1.87 4.58
C VAL A 128 6.70 2.62 3.97
N GLU A 129 6.87 3.31 2.85
CA GLU A 129 5.80 3.99 2.11
C GLU A 129 4.68 3.04 1.69
N ARG A 130 5.01 1.81 1.29
CA ARG A 130 4.01 0.77 0.94
C ARG A 130 3.23 0.27 2.14
N ALA A 131 3.82 0.31 3.34
CA ALA A 131 3.21 -0.18 4.57
C ALA A 131 2.42 0.91 5.31
N LEU A 132 2.72 2.18 5.06
CA LEU A 132 2.02 3.32 5.67
C LEU A 132 0.70 3.61 4.96
N LEU A 133 -0.31 3.94 5.76
CA LEU A 133 -1.65 4.30 5.31
C LEU A 133 -1.98 5.68 5.87
N CYS A 134 -2.60 6.52 5.05
CA CYS A 134 -3.11 7.79 5.54
C CYS A 134 -4.34 7.56 6.44
N THR A 135 -4.29 8.11 7.64
CA THR A 135 -5.38 8.03 8.64
C THR A 135 -6.50 9.04 8.40
N SER A 136 -6.29 10.02 7.51
CA SER A 136 -7.24 11.10 7.23
C SER A 136 -8.16 10.80 6.05
N CYS A 137 -7.90 9.75 5.25
CA CYS A 137 -8.77 9.37 4.15
C CYS A 137 -9.43 8.02 4.43
N ASP A 138 -10.70 7.90 4.06
CA ASP A 138 -11.50 6.70 4.31
C ASP A 138 -10.93 5.42 3.70
N ARG A 139 -10.06 5.55 2.68
CA ARG A 139 -9.48 4.42 1.93
C ARG A 139 -8.02 4.11 2.25
N GLY A 140 -7.37 4.83 3.18
CA GLY A 140 -5.95 4.59 3.48
C GLY A 140 -5.04 4.77 2.25
N GLY A 141 -5.11 5.93 1.61
CA GLY A 141 -4.39 6.25 0.37
C GLY A 141 -2.88 6.14 0.48
N PRO A 142 -2.19 5.98 -0.66
CA PRO A 142 -0.75 5.75 -0.71
C PRO A 142 0.02 6.96 -0.15
N VAL A 143 0.95 6.67 0.74
CA VAL A 143 1.79 7.66 1.42
C VAL A 143 3.16 7.74 0.73
N ARG A 144 3.71 8.95 0.66
CA ARG A 144 5.11 9.26 0.32
C ARG A 144 5.80 9.82 1.56
N LEU A 145 7.06 9.47 1.78
CA LEU A 145 7.90 10.03 2.82
C LEU A 145 8.79 11.13 2.23
N GLU A 146 8.87 12.24 2.95
CA GLU A 146 9.70 13.38 2.62
C GLU A 146 10.66 13.64 3.77
N ILE A 147 11.92 13.84 3.42
CA ILE A 147 12.97 14.26 4.34
C ILE A 147 12.97 15.79 4.34
N HIS A 148 12.67 16.37 5.49
CA HIS A 148 12.80 17.80 5.75
C HIS A 148 13.97 18.01 6.71
N LYS A 149 14.61 19.17 6.60
CA LYS A 149 15.67 19.58 7.51
C LYS A 149 15.06 20.53 8.53
N LEU A 150 15.32 20.29 9.81
CA LEU A 150 15.05 21.33 10.81
C LEU A 150 15.86 22.58 10.46
N PRO A 151 15.25 23.78 10.42
CA PRO A 151 16.02 25.00 10.31
C PRO A 151 17.00 25.04 11.47
N ARG A 152 18.29 25.25 11.15
CA ARG A 152 19.31 25.51 12.16
C ARG A 152 18.94 26.84 12.82
N ASN A 153 18.50 26.78 14.08
CA ASN A 153 18.53 27.96 14.96
C ASN A 153 19.98 28.32 15.27
#